data_AF-A0A9D7X860-F1
#
_entry.id   AF-A0A9D7X860-F1
#
_cell.length_a   1.000
_cell.length_b   1.000
_cell.length_c   1.000
_cell.angle_alpha   90.00
_cell.angle_beta   90.00
_cell.angle_gamma   90.00
#
_symmetry.space_group_name_H-M   'P 1'
#
loop_
_entity.id
_entity.type
_entity.pdbx_description
1 polymer ?
#
loop_
_entity_poly.entity_id
_entity_poly.type
_entity_poly.pdbx_seq_one_letter_code
_entity_poly.pdbx_strand_id
1 'polypeptide(L)'
;MILATGPVRVVLLNAGKYEHADVELDRSLHLAGPNNIGKTTLVNTLQFLYIDDARAMHFADKSLDETRRYYFPGLHSYVLFECLCRDRRFRVVGLRGLGPAKAYAWERFVVDGPYALDDYVDAGSQRLREPEEVLARLALKGYRALEPRELRAALIGDGIDNLPPLGLLPLRNRGDYDRFRTLFGNLLRLAHLRQEDLKHLFVDAHAADFRQPEIRLAADFAQPYRTVQRQKREVDALTEIEADALLYLQRAAR
;
A
#
# COMPACT_ATOMS: atom_id res chain seq x y z
N MET A 1 -0.73 13.74 -13.64
CA MET A 1 -0.75 13.38 -12.20
C MET A 1 -1.07 11.89 -12.12
N ILE A 2 -0.12 11.05 -11.70
CA ILE A 2 -0.33 9.59 -11.64
C ILE A 2 -1.04 9.31 -10.31
N LEU A 3 -2.30 8.88 -10.34
CA LEU A 3 -3.01 8.47 -9.13
C LEU A 3 -2.26 7.27 -8.51
N ALA A 4 -1.92 7.36 -7.23
CA ALA A 4 -1.34 6.24 -6.51
C ALA A 4 -2.42 5.17 -6.28
N THR A 5 -2.06 3.90 -6.45
CA THR A 5 -2.91 2.75 -6.10
C THR A 5 -3.16 2.75 -4.59
N GLY A 6 -4.40 2.52 -4.16
CA GLY A 6 -4.76 2.53 -2.75
C GLY A 6 -6.23 2.88 -2.48
N PRO A 7 -6.63 2.91 -1.20
CA PRO A 7 -7.96 3.36 -0.82
C PRO A 7 -8.08 4.87 -1.06
N VAL A 8 -9.15 5.28 -1.73
CA VAL A 8 -9.45 6.68 -2.07
C VAL A 8 -10.64 7.23 -1.28
N ARG A 9 -11.49 6.35 -0.75
CA ARG A 9 -12.66 6.72 0.06
C ARG A 9 -12.96 5.64 1.09
N VAL A 10 -13.41 6.06 2.27
CA VAL A 10 -13.92 5.19 3.33
C VAL A 10 -15.35 5.60 3.64
N VAL A 11 -16.26 4.62 3.64
CA VAL A 11 -17.66 4.83 3.99
C VAL A 11 -18.07 3.91 5.13
N LEU A 12 -18.71 4.48 6.16
CA LEU A 12 -19.29 3.75 7.27
C LEU A 12 -20.80 3.95 7.25
N LEU A 13 -21.56 2.85 7.29
CA LEU A 13 -23.02 2.84 7.40
C LEU A 13 -23.39 2.09 8.67
N ASN A 14 -24.08 2.72 9.61
CA ASN A 14 -24.42 2.16 10.93
C ASN A 14 -23.25 1.41 11.59
N ALA A 15 -22.07 2.02 11.56
CA ALA A 15 -20.83 1.41 12.02
C ALA A 15 -20.04 2.37 12.94
N GLY A 16 -19.56 1.85 14.07
CA GLY A 16 -18.85 2.65 15.07
C GLY A 16 -19.78 3.66 15.73
N LYS A 17 -19.45 4.94 15.61
CA LYS A 17 -20.30 6.06 16.08
C LYS A 17 -21.11 6.71 14.95
N TYR A 18 -21.05 6.16 13.74
CA TYR A 18 -21.59 6.80 12.55
C TYR A 18 -22.83 6.06 12.06
N GLU A 19 -23.92 6.79 11.88
CA GLU A 19 -25.06 6.35 11.07
C GLU A 19 -24.67 6.37 9.59
N HIS A 20 -24.03 7.46 9.16
CA HIS A 20 -23.39 7.58 7.86
C HIS A 20 -22.11 8.43 7.99
N ALA A 21 -21.01 7.95 7.42
CA ALA A 21 -19.80 8.75 7.19
C ALA A 21 -19.24 8.41 5.82
N ASP A 22 -18.92 9.42 5.03
CA ASP A 22 -18.25 9.30 3.74
C ASP A 22 -17.03 10.22 3.74
N VAL A 23 -15.84 9.62 3.60
CA VAL A 23 -14.56 10.31 3.79
C VAL A 23 -13.64 10.00 2.62
N GLU A 24 -13.29 11.02 1.85
CA GLU A 24 -12.25 10.93 0.82
C GLU A 24 -10.85 10.97 1.44
N LEU A 25 -9.96 10.09 0.97
CA LEU A 25 -8.60 9.89 1.48
C LEU A 25 -7.52 10.56 0.62
N ASP A 26 -7.87 11.03 -0.58
CA ASP A 26 -6.95 11.66 -1.53
C ASP A 26 -6.66 13.14 -1.21
N ARG A 27 -7.55 13.80 -0.46
CA ARG A 27 -7.35 15.14 0.07
C ARG A 27 -6.78 15.05 1.48
N SER A 28 -5.83 15.94 1.83
CA SER A 28 -5.29 16.03 3.18
C SER A 28 -6.43 15.99 4.20
N LEU A 29 -6.43 14.91 5.00
CA LEU A 29 -7.53 14.52 5.87
C LEU A 29 -7.64 15.51 7.05
N HIS A 30 -8.10 16.73 6.79
CA HIS A 30 -8.47 17.69 7.83
C HIS A 30 -9.80 17.24 8.42
N LEU A 31 -9.75 16.19 9.24
CA LEU A 31 -10.87 15.77 10.07
C LEU A 31 -11.15 16.92 11.06
N ALA A 32 -12.00 17.87 10.70
CA ALA A 32 -12.41 18.96 11.57
C ALA A 32 -13.59 18.47 12.43
N GLY A 33 -13.31 18.07 13.66
CA GLY A 33 -14.31 17.71 14.66
C GLY A 33 -13.81 18.16 16.03
N PRO A 34 -14.69 18.61 16.94
CA PRO A 34 -14.29 19.01 18.29
C PRO A 34 -13.72 17.77 19.01
N ASN A 35 -12.43 17.81 19.35
CA ASN A 35 -11.71 16.82 20.17
C ASN A 35 -11.84 15.34 19.75
N ASN A 36 -11.02 14.85 18.80
CA ASN A 36 -10.66 13.43 18.58
C ASN A 36 -11.80 12.37 18.46
N ILE A 37 -13.07 12.74 18.53
CA ILE A 37 -14.22 11.84 18.46
C ILE A 37 -14.43 11.48 16.99
N GLY A 38 -13.92 10.31 16.60
CA GLY A 38 -14.18 9.71 15.28
C GLY A 38 -12.96 9.55 14.38
N LYS A 39 -11.90 10.35 14.55
CA LYS A 39 -10.66 10.18 13.77
C LYS A 39 -10.00 8.83 14.03
N THR A 40 -9.82 8.49 15.31
CA THR A 40 -9.23 7.22 15.73
C THR A 40 -10.11 6.05 15.30
N THR A 41 -11.43 6.21 15.31
CA THR A 41 -12.39 5.22 14.78
C THR A 41 -12.15 4.99 13.29
N LEU A 42 -12.13 6.06 12.48
CA LEU A 42 -11.87 5.98 11.04
C LEU A 42 -10.50 5.40 10.71
N VAL A 43 -9.44 5.86 11.38
CA VAL A 43 -8.06 5.33 11.19
C VAL A 43 -8.00 3.84 11.52
N ASN A 44 -8.62 3.43 12.62
CA ASN A 44 -8.65 2.02 13.01
C ASN A 44 -9.42 1.14 12.02
N THR A 45 -10.36 1.69 11.24
CA THR A 45 -11.04 0.89 10.20
C THR A 45 -10.08 0.39 9.12
N LEU A 46 -8.94 1.04 8.89
CA LEU A 46 -7.95 0.57 7.91
C LEU A 46 -7.41 -0.83 8.24
N GLN A 47 -7.48 -1.25 9.52
CA GLN A 47 -7.18 -2.63 9.90
C GLN A 47 -8.10 -3.63 9.22
N PHE A 48 -9.38 -3.29 9.02
CA PHE A 48 -10.31 -4.16 8.31
C PHE A 48 -9.97 -4.36 6.85
N LEU A 49 -9.30 -3.39 6.21
CA LEU A 49 -8.83 -3.48 4.83
C LEU A 49 -7.52 -4.28 4.72
N TYR A 50 -6.54 -3.95 5.58
CA TYR A 50 -5.16 -4.42 5.40
C TYR A 50 -4.77 -5.64 6.24
N ILE A 51 -5.55 -5.98 7.26
CA ILE A 51 -5.31 -7.14 8.13
C ILE A 51 -6.34 -8.22 7.80
N ASP A 52 -5.84 -9.35 7.30
CA ASP A 52 -6.60 -10.53 6.90
C ASP A 52 -7.33 -11.19 8.06
N ASP A 53 -6.62 -11.52 9.14
CA ASP A 53 -7.17 -12.21 10.31
C ASP A 53 -7.58 -11.21 11.41
N ALA A 54 -8.83 -11.33 11.87
CA ALA A 54 -9.37 -10.57 12.99
C ALA A 54 -8.54 -10.69 14.29
N ARG A 55 -7.89 -11.83 14.53
CA ARG A 55 -7.03 -12.07 15.70
C ARG A 55 -5.73 -11.27 15.65
N ALA A 56 -5.33 -10.85 14.45
CA ALA A 56 -4.16 -10.01 14.25
C ALA A 56 -4.49 -8.50 14.34
N MET A 57 -5.78 -8.14 14.33
CA MET A 57 -6.20 -6.77 14.51
C MET A 57 -6.08 -6.35 15.98
N HIS A 58 -5.90 -5.05 16.18
CA HIS A 58 -5.78 -4.49 17.51
C HIS A 58 -6.47 -3.13 17.59
N PHE A 59 -7.61 -3.13 18.26
CA PHE A 59 -8.36 -1.94 18.58
C PHE A 59 -8.07 -1.63 20.04
N ALA A 60 -7.32 -0.55 20.29
CA ALA A 60 -6.90 -0.18 21.65
C ALA A 60 -8.09 -0.22 22.63
N ASP A 61 -7.86 -0.80 23.80
CA ASP A 61 -8.81 -0.92 24.91
C ASP A 61 -10.11 -1.68 24.59
N LYS A 62 -10.15 -2.46 23.49
CA LYS A 62 -11.31 -3.29 23.12
C LYS A 62 -10.89 -4.71 22.80
N SER A 63 -11.60 -5.67 23.38
CA SER A 63 -11.60 -7.05 22.93
C SER A 63 -12.16 -7.17 21.50
N LEU A 64 -11.93 -8.33 20.86
CA LEU A 64 -12.51 -8.62 19.55
C LEU A 64 -14.05 -8.56 19.58
N ASP A 65 -14.66 -9.01 20.68
CA ASP A 65 -16.11 -9.03 20.86
C ASP A 65 -16.69 -7.60 21.01
N GLU A 66 -16.02 -6.74 21.78
CA GLU A 66 -16.38 -5.31 21.86
C GLU A 66 -16.18 -4.60 20.53
N THR A 67 -15.11 -4.92 19.81
CA THR A 67 -14.84 -4.39 18.46
C THR A 67 -15.97 -4.76 17.49
N ARG A 68 -16.39 -6.03 17.52
CA ARG A 68 -17.52 -6.53 16.73
C ARG A 68 -18.80 -5.74 16.99
N ARG A 69 -19.22 -5.64 18.25
CA ARG A 69 -20.43 -4.89 18.62
C ARG A 69 -20.33 -3.40 18.30
N TYR A 70 -19.14 -2.83 18.43
CA TYR A 70 -18.92 -1.41 18.18
C TYR A 70 -18.99 -1.07 16.68
N TYR A 71 -18.33 -1.84 15.81
CA TYR A 71 -18.34 -1.55 14.37
C TYR A 71 -19.50 -2.19 13.61
N PHE A 72 -20.04 -3.30 14.10
CA PHE A 72 -21.08 -4.08 13.43
C PHE A 72 -22.24 -4.41 14.39
N PRO A 73 -22.95 -3.39 14.93
CA PRO A 73 -24.06 -3.61 15.87
C PRO A 73 -25.24 -4.38 15.27
N GLY A 74 -25.39 -4.45 13.94
CA GLY A 74 -26.49 -5.15 13.29
C GLY A 74 -26.18 -5.64 11.88
N LEU A 75 -27.24 -6.09 11.19
CA LEU A 75 -27.15 -6.57 9.80
C LEU A 75 -26.98 -5.44 8.78
N HIS A 76 -27.41 -4.23 9.12
CA HIS A 76 -27.28 -3.04 8.27
C HIS A 76 -25.97 -2.28 8.52
N SER A 77 -24.97 -2.91 9.14
CA SER A 77 -23.69 -2.28 9.45
C SER A 77 -22.66 -2.58 8.36
N TYR A 78 -22.10 -1.54 7.76
CA TYR A 78 -21.12 -1.66 6.68
C TYR A 78 -19.90 -0.77 6.92
N VAL A 79 -18.72 -1.30 6.59
CA VAL A 79 -17.47 -0.54 6.46
C VAL A 79 -16.93 -0.80 5.06
N LEU A 80 -16.81 0.24 4.25
CA LEU A 80 -16.55 0.14 2.81
C LEU A 80 -15.33 0.97 2.44
N PHE A 81 -14.46 0.40 1.62
CA PHE A 81 -13.27 1.06 1.08
C PHE A 81 -13.36 1.06 -0.43
N GLU A 82 -13.51 2.23 -1.04
CA GLU A 82 -13.29 2.39 -2.47
C GLU A 82 -11.79 2.45 -2.72
N CYS A 83 -11.29 1.55 -3.56
CA CYS A 83 -9.87 1.41 -3.84
C CYS A 83 -9.61 1.57 -5.33
N LEU A 84 -8.66 2.45 -5.67
CA LEU A 84 -8.03 2.42 -6.98
C LEU A 84 -7.03 1.28 -7.02
N CYS A 85 -7.31 0.25 -7.81
CA CYS A 85 -6.51 -0.97 -7.89
C CYS A 85 -5.34 -0.84 -8.87
N ARG A 86 -4.40 -1.79 -8.82
CA ARG A 86 -3.19 -1.79 -9.69
C ARG A 86 -3.51 -1.76 -11.18
N ASP A 87 -4.63 -2.38 -11.57
CA ASP A 87 -5.15 -2.40 -12.94
C ASP A 87 -5.91 -1.12 -13.33
N ARG A 88 -5.82 -0.06 -12.52
CA ARG A 88 -6.47 1.25 -12.71
C ARG A 88 -8.00 1.21 -12.68
N ARG A 89 -8.58 0.15 -12.10
CA ARG A 89 -10.03 0.04 -11.89
C ARG A 89 -10.37 0.33 -10.44
N PHE A 90 -11.54 0.93 -10.23
CA PHE A 90 -12.12 1.04 -8.90
C PHE A 90 -12.76 -0.29 -8.51
N ARG A 91 -12.57 -0.66 -7.24
CA ARG A 91 -13.26 -1.76 -6.58
C ARG A 91 -13.62 -1.34 -5.17
N VAL A 92 -14.69 -1.90 -4.64
CA VAL A 92 -15.03 -1.72 -3.23
C VAL A 92 -14.67 -2.97 -2.45
N VAL A 93 -13.81 -2.82 -1.45
CA VAL A 93 -13.61 -3.84 -0.41
C VAL A 93 -14.52 -3.48 0.75
N GLY A 94 -15.45 -4.36 1.07
CA GLY A 94 -16.46 -4.11 2.09
C GLY A 94 -16.44 -5.14 3.21
N LEU A 95 -16.98 -4.73 4.34
CA LEU A 95 -17.31 -5.59 5.47
C LEU A 95 -18.77 -5.35 5.82
N ARG A 96 -19.54 -6.43 5.95
CA ARG A 96 -20.93 -6.38 6.40
C ARG A 96 -21.10 -7.08 7.74
N GLY A 97 -21.91 -6.52 8.63
CA GLY A 97 -22.29 -7.15 9.89
C GLY A 97 -23.23 -8.34 9.67
N LEU A 98 -23.04 -9.39 10.46
CA LEU A 98 -23.88 -10.60 10.46
C LEU A 98 -24.87 -10.64 11.64
N GLY A 99 -24.91 -9.56 12.43
CA GLY A 99 -25.86 -9.36 13.51
C GLY A 99 -25.67 -10.26 14.75
N PRO A 100 -26.56 -10.14 15.75
CA PRO A 100 -26.42 -10.83 17.03
C PRO A 100 -26.44 -12.36 16.92
N ALA A 101 -27.20 -12.91 15.98
CA ALA A 101 -27.31 -14.36 15.75
C ALA A 101 -25.98 -15.00 15.33
N LYS A 102 -25.05 -14.21 14.79
CA LYS A 102 -23.69 -14.63 14.43
C LYS A 102 -22.64 -13.96 15.34
N ALA A 103 -23.01 -13.65 16.58
CA ALA A 103 -22.15 -13.02 17.57
C ALA A 103 -21.49 -11.72 17.06
N TYR A 104 -22.25 -10.91 16.31
CA TYR A 104 -21.80 -9.64 15.72
C TYR A 104 -20.56 -9.80 14.82
N ALA A 105 -20.33 -11.01 14.27
CA ALA A 105 -19.29 -11.25 13.30
C ALA A 105 -19.53 -10.41 12.03
N TRP A 106 -18.50 -10.34 11.19
CA TRP A 106 -18.58 -9.68 9.90
C TRP A 106 -18.17 -10.64 8.79
N GLU A 107 -18.66 -10.38 7.58
CA GLU A 107 -18.19 -11.00 6.35
C GLU A 107 -17.49 -9.94 5.51
N ARG A 108 -16.28 -10.25 5.06
CA ARG A 108 -15.52 -9.38 4.14
C ARG A 108 -15.85 -9.77 2.71
N PHE A 109 -15.93 -8.79 1.82
CA PHE A 109 -16.21 -9.00 0.41
C PHE A 109 -15.49 -8.00 -0.49
N VAL A 110 -15.49 -8.28 -1.79
CA VAL A 110 -15.10 -7.35 -2.85
C VAL A 110 -16.17 -7.29 -3.93
N VAL A 111 -16.35 -6.13 -4.53
CA VAL A 111 -17.16 -5.91 -5.73
C VAL A 111 -16.40 -5.03 -6.73
N ASP A 112 -16.70 -5.19 -8.01
CA ASP A 112 -16.16 -4.36 -9.07
C ASP A 112 -16.89 -3.01 -9.18
N GLY A 113 -16.14 -1.97 -9.52
CA GLY A 113 -16.65 -0.60 -9.71
C GLY A 113 -16.46 0.31 -8.50
N PRO A 114 -16.76 1.61 -8.66
CA PRO A 114 -16.73 2.59 -7.58
C PRO A 114 -17.88 2.39 -6.60
N TYR A 115 -17.74 2.97 -5.41
CA TYR A 115 -18.81 3.02 -4.42
C TYR A 115 -20.01 3.81 -4.95
N ALA A 116 -21.22 3.27 -4.76
CA ALA A 116 -22.47 3.95 -5.06
C ALA A 116 -23.42 3.83 -3.87
N LEU A 117 -23.86 4.96 -3.33
CA LEU A 117 -24.77 5.02 -2.18
C LEU A 117 -26.08 4.26 -2.44
N ASP A 118 -26.60 4.33 -3.67
CA ASP A 118 -27.86 3.70 -4.09
C ASP A 118 -27.87 2.17 -3.98
N ASP A 119 -26.69 1.54 -3.90
CA ASP A 119 -26.59 0.10 -3.65
C ASP A 119 -27.02 -0.27 -2.22
N TYR A 120 -26.88 0.66 -1.29
CA TYR A 120 -27.09 0.45 0.14
C TYR A 120 -28.31 1.21 0.67
N VAL A 121 -28.64 2.36 0.08
CA VAL A 121 -29.74 3.22 0.51
C VAL A 121 -30.87 3.18 -0.52
N ASP A 122 -32.09 3.07 -0.03
CA ASP A 122 -33.29 3.21 -0.84
C ASP A 122 -33.59 4.67 -1.14
N ALA A 123 -33.65 5.03 -2.42
CA ALA A 123 -33.81 6.41 -2.86
C ALA A 123 -35.13 7.04 -2.40
N GLY A 124 -36.20 6.25 -2.27
CA GLY A 124 -37.52 6.73 -1.85
C GLY A 124 -37.60 6.98 -0.35
N SER A 125 -37.14 6.01 0.45
CA SER A 125 -37.24 6.08 1.92
C SER A 125 -36.04 6.74 2.61
N GLN A 126 -34.92 6.93 1.91
CA GLN A 126 -33.62 7.38 2.45
C GLN A 126 -33.11 6.49 3.60
N ARG A 127 -33.59 5.24 3.66
CA ARG A 127 -33.17 4.24 4.64
C ARG A 127 -32.25 3.22 3.99
N LEU A 128 -31.46 2.55 4.83
CA LEU A 128 -30.70 1.39 4.35
C LEU A 128 -31.67 0.32 3.86
N ARG A 129 -31.34 -0.26 2.70
CA ARG A 129 -32.01 -1.41 2.12
C ARG A 129 -31.85 -2.62 3.03
N GLU A 130 -32.74 -3.59 2.86
CA GLU A 130 -32.60 -4.88 3.51
C GLU A 130 -31.33 -5.60 3.02
N PRO A 131 -30.62 -6.34 3.89
CA PRO A 131 -29.35 -6.97 3.53
C PRO A 131 -29.42 -7.85 2.28
N GLU A 132 -30.54 -8.56 2.08
CA GLU A 132 -30.77 -9.41 0.91
C GLU A 132 -30.83 -8.60 -0.39
N GLU A 133 -31.44 -7.41 -0.34
CA GLU A 133 -31.54 -6.51 -1.49
C GLU A 133 -30.18 -5.89 -1.83
N VAL A 134 -29.42 -5.48 -0.80
CA VAL A 134 -28.03 -5.02 -0.97
C VAL A 134 -27.21 -6.12 -1.63
N LEU A 135 -27.26 -7.35 -1.12
CA LEU A 135 -26.53 -8.47 -1.70
C LEU A 135 -26.93 -8.76 -3.15
N ALA A 136 -28.23 -8.70 -3.49
CA ALA A 136 -28.69 -8.88 -4.86
C ALA A 136 -28.10 -7.84 -5.82
N ARG A 137 -28.04 -6.57 -5.39
CA ARG A 137 -27.42 -5.49 -6.17
C ARG A 137 -25.91 -5.67 -6.32
N LEU A 138 -25.23 -6.00 -5.22
CA LEU A 138 -23.79 -6.24 -5.25
C LEU A 138 -23.41 -7.47 -6.08
N ALA A 139 -24.28 -8.49 -6.13
CA ALA A 139 -24.07 -9.67 -6.98
C ALA A 139 -23.96 -9.30 -8.47
N LEU A 140 -24.74 -8.32 -8.93
CA LEU A 140 -24.63 -7.77 -10.30
C LEU A 140 -23.29 -7.08 -10.56
N LYS A 141 -22.58 -6.69 -9.50
CA LYS A 141 -21.25 -6.07 -9.52
C LYS A 141 -20.12 -7.05 -9.19
N GLY A 142 -20.38 -8.36 -9.30
CA GLY A 142 -19.37 -9.39 -9.05
C GLY A 142 -19.05 -9.58 -7.57
N TYR A 143 -20.04 -9.47 -6.68
CA TYR A 143 -19.87 -9.76 -5.25
C TYR A 143 -19.13 -11.08 -5.02
N ARG A 144 -18.05 -10.98 -4.25
CA ARG A 144 -17.28 -12.13 -3.80
C ARG A 144 -16.90 -11.97 -2.34
N ALA A 145 -17.34 -12.91 -1.49
CA ALA A 145 -16.84 -13.02 -0.14
C ALA A 145 -15.34 -13.35 -0.14
N LEU A 146 -14.59 -12.79 0.82
CA LEU A 146 -13.14 -12.92 0.92
C LEU A 146 -12.75 -13.61 2.23
N GLU A 147 -12.23 -14.81 2.12
CA GLU A 147 -11.51 -15.49 3.20
C GLU A 147 -10.19 -14.76 3.51
N PRO A 148 -9.60 -14.88 4.72
CA PRO A 148 -8.35 -14.21 5.08
C PRO A 148 -7.21 -14.45 4.08
N ARG A 149 -7.04 -15.69 3.61
CA ARG A 149 -6.02 -16.05 2.61
C ARG A 149 -6.27 -15.37 1.26
N GLU A 150 -7.54 -15.25 0.86
CA GLU A 150 -7.91 -14.58 -0.39
C GLU A 150 -7.67 -13.07 -0.26
N LEU A 151 -8.04 -12.44 0.86
CA LEU A 151 -7.72 -11.02 1.07
C LEU A 151 -6.22 -10.76 0.92
N ARG A 152 -5.38 -11.58 1.57
CA ARG A 152 -3.92 -11.47 1.46
C ARG A 152 -3.47 -11.50 0.01
N ALA A 153 -3.97 -12.46 -0.78
CA ALA A 153 -3.61 -12.59 -2.18
C ALA A 153 -4.11 -11.40 -3.03
N ALA A 154 -5.35 -10.96 -2.81
CA ALA A 154 -5.93 -9.81 -3.49
C ALA A 154 -5.13 -8.52 -3.22
N LEU A 155 -4.73 -8.29 -1.96
CA LEU A 155 -3.93 -7.14 -1.54
C LEU A 155 -2.54 -7.11 -2.20
N ILE A 156 -1.87 -8.26 -2.31
CA ILE A 156 -0.57 -8.38 -2.99
C ILE A 156 -0.73 -8.26 -4.51
N GLY A 157 -1.87 -8.72 -5.05
CA GLY A 157 -2.11 -8.89 -6.48
C GLY A 157 -1.50 -10.18 -7.03
N ASP A 158 -1.20 -11.16 -6.15
CA ASP A 158 -0.80 -12.50 -6.55
C ASP A 158 -2.05 -13.20 -7.08
N GLY A 159 -2.16 -13.31 -8.40
CA GLY A 159 -3.30 -13.89 -9.11
C GLY A 159 -3.58 -15.33 -8.70
N ILE A 160 -4.31 -15.51 -7.60
CA ILE A 160 -5.07 -16.73 -7.31
C ILE A 160 -6.24 -16.76 -8.28
N ASP A 161 -6.48 -17.90 -8.91
CA ASP A 161 -7.48 -18.07 -9.97
C ASP A 161 -8.84 -17.45 -9.57
N ASN A 162 -9.37 -16.63 -10.49
CA ASN A 162 -10.63 -15.88 -10.40
C ASN A 162 -10.73 -14.76 -9.35
N LEU A 163 -9.68 -14.46 -8.57
CA LEU A 163 -9.75 -13.40 -7.55
C LEU A 163 -9.46 -12.01 -8.16
N PRO A 164 -10.32 -11.00 -7.94
CA PRO A 164 -10.05 -9.64 -8.43
C PRO A 164 -8.75 -9.08 -7.80
N PRO A 165 -7.74 -8.72 -8.61
CA PRO A 165 -6.47 -8.24 -8.07
C PRO A 165 -6.62 -6.79 -7.60
N LEU A 166 -6.54 -6.56 -6.28
CA LEU A 166 -6.53 -5.20 -5.74
C LEU A 166 -5.14 -4.58 -5.92
N GLY A 167 -4.10 -5.33 -5.54
CA GLY A 167 -2.70 -4.92 -5.69
C GLY A 167 -2.36 -3.64 -4.91
N LEU A 168 -2.98 -3.46 -3.73
CA LEU A 168 -2.82 -2.27 -2.87
C LEU A 168 -1.50 -2.25 -2.12
N LEU A 169 -0.84 -3.41 -1.97
CA LEU A 169 0.43 -3.52 -1.27
C LEU A 169 1.60 -3.63 -2.27
N PRO A 170 2.69 -2.86 -2.10
CA PRO A 170 3.89 -2.94 -2.93
C PRO A 170 4.78 -4.11 -2.48
N LEU A 171 4.21 -5.31 -2.29
CA LEU A 171 4.95 -6.48 -1.81
C LEU A 171 5.44 -7.32 -2.98
N ARG A 172 6.67 -7.84 -2.84
CA ARG A 172 7.33 -8.67 -3.86
C ARG A 172 7.18 -10.16 -3.58
N ASN A 173 7.21 -10.55 -2.31
CA ASN A 173 7.11 -11.94 -1.88
C ASN A 173 5.94 -12.15 -0.93
N ARG A 174 5.35 -13.36 -0.97
CA ARG A 174 4.26 -13.75 -0.06
C ARG A 174 4.63 -13.69 1.43
N GLY A 175 5.91 -13.88 1.76
CA GLY A 175 6.43 -13.80 3.12
C GLY A 175 6.52 -12.37 3.68
N ASP A 176 6.47 -11.35 2.81
CA ASP A 176 6.61 -9.96 3.23
C ASP A 176 5.31 -9.41 3.83
N TYR A 177 4.18 -10.08 3.60
CA TYR A 177 2.89 -9.67 4.15
C TYR A 177 2.87 -9.71 5.68
N ASP A 178 3.47 -10.73 6.30
CA ASP A 178 3.51 -10.80 7.77
C ASP A 178 4.37 -9.68 8.38
N ARG A 179 5.44 -9.26 7.67
CA ARG A 179 6.22 -8.08 8.06
C ARG A 179 5.39 -6.81 7.91
N PHE A 180 4.74 -6.62 6.77
CA PHE A 180 3.84 -5.50 6.54
C PHE A 180 2.76 -5.40 7.62
N ARG A 181 2.09 -6.52 7.95
CA ARG A 181 1.04 -6.59 8.98
C ARG A 181 1.55 -6.13 10.35
N THR A 182 2.73 -6.58 10.75
CA THR A 182 3.37 -6.14 12.00
C THR A 182 3.68 -4.65 11.99
N LEU A 183 4.30 -4.15 10.91
CA LEU A 183 4.69 -2.75 10.79
C LEU A 183 3.47 -1.82 10.75
N PHE A 184 2.46 -2.18 9.97
CA PHE A 184 1.19 -1.47 9.88
C PHE A 184 0.47 -1.44 11.24
N GLY A 185 0.44 -2.56 11.95
CA GLY A 185 -0.09 -2.62 13.31
C GLY A 185 0.65 -1.69 14.28
N ASN A 186 1.98 -1.65 14.22
CA ASN A 186 2.79 -0.78 15.07
C ASN A 186 2.58 0.72 14.75
N LEU A 187 2.48 1.07 13.47
CA LEU A 187 2.14 2.42 12.98
C LEU A 187 0.81 2.90 13.55
N LEU A 188 -0.24 2.07 13.45
CA LEU A 188 -1.57 2.42 13.97
C LEU A 188 -1.60 2.54 15.50
N ARG A 189 -0.78 1.74 16.21
CA ARG A 189 -0.67 1.82 17.66
C ARG A 189 0.13 3.04 18.14
N LEU A 190 0.78 3.79 17.24
CA LEU A 190 1.83 4.78 17.58
C LEU A 190 2.88 4.20 18.55
N ALA A 191 3.00 2.88 18.61
CA ALA A 191 3.82 2.19 19.58
C ALA A 191 5.22 2.09 18.99
N HIS A 192 6.16 2.83 19.60
CA HIS A 192 7.61 2.79 19.37
C HIS A 192 8.05 2.06 18.10
N LEU A 193 7.82 2.68 16.93
CA LEU A 193 8.47 2.25 15.71
C LEU A 193 9.95 2.55 15.87
N ARG A 194 10.79 1.51 15.90
CA ARG A 194 12.23 1.72 15.89
C ARG A 194 12.59 2.23 14.49
N GLN A 195 13.56 3.13 14.42
CA GLN A 195 14.00 3.74 13.15
C GLN A 195 14.40 2.67 12.11
N GLU A 196 14.90 1.52 12.55
CA GLU A 196 15.25 0.37 11.71
C GLU A 196 14.05 -0.24 11.01
N ASP A 197 12.92 -0.37 11.73
CA ASP A 197 11.67 -0.96 11.21
C ASP A 197 11.10 -0.09 10.07
N LEU A 198 11.20 1.24 10.19
CA LEU A 198 10.83 2.20 9.15
C LEU A 198 11.78 2.13 7.95
N LYS A 199 13.10 2.06 8.19
CA LYS A 199 14.10 1.96 7.11
C LYS A 199 13.88 0.72 6.26
N HIS A 200 13.62 -0.44 6.88
CA HIS A 200 13.32 -1.66 6.14
C HIS A 200 12.05 -1.54 5.30
N LEU A 201 10.99 -0.92 5.83
CA LEU A 201 9.76 -0.67 5.07
C LEU A 201 10.01 0.20 3.83
N PHE A 202 10.73 1.31 4.00
CA PHE A 202 11.07 2.20 2.88
C PHE A 202 11.93 1.50 1.83
N VAL A 203 12.93 0.73 2.27
CA VAL A 203 13.80 -0.03 1.36
C VAL A 203 12.99 -1.09 0.62
N ASP A 204 12.14 -1.87 1.28
CA ASP A 204 11.37 -2.94 0.64
C ASP A 204 10.31 -2.38 -0.32
N ALA A 205 9.60 -1.31 0.06
CA ALA A 205 8.58 -0.66 -0.75
C ALA A 205 9.16 0.03 -2.00
N HIS A 206 10.34 0.66 -1.86
CA HIS A 206 11.01 1.37 -2.95
C HIS A 206 12.18 0.58 -3.57
N ALA A 207 12.37 -0.69 -3.21
CA ALA A 207 13.44 -1.51 -3.80
C ALA A 207 13.33 -1.61 -5.33
N ALA A 208 12.18 -1.26 -5.91
CA ALA A 208 11.97 -1.20 -7.36
C ALA A 208 12.46 0.12 -7.95
N ASP A 209 12.30 1.21 -7.20
CA ASP A 209 12.75 2.55 -7.56
C ASP A 209 14.26 2.71 -7.32
N PHE A 210 14.82 1.93 -6.38
CA PHE A 210 16.26 1.83 -6.13
C PHE A 210 17.02 0.93 -7.12
N ARG A 211 16.42 0.57 -8.27
CA ARG A 211 17.23 0.14 -9.42
C ARG A 211 17.97 1.36 -9.99
N GLN A 212 18.91 1.89 -9.23
CA GLN A 212 20.04 2.54 -9.86
C GLN A 212 20.66 1.50 -10.81
N PRO A 213 20.97 1.82 -12.07
CA PRO A 213 21.96 1.04 -12.78
C PRO A 213 23.17 1.06 -11.85
N GLU A 214 23.58 -0.11 -11.39
CA GLU A 214 24.79 -0.29 -10.60
C GLU A 214 25.90 0.36 -11.43
N ILE A 215 26.30 1.60 -11.08
CA ILE A 215 27.34 2.31 -11.82
C ILE A 215 28.61 1.55 -11.50
N ARG A 216 28.94 0.60 -12.39
CA ARG A 216 30.18 -0.17 -12.31
C ARG A 216 31.30 0.73 -12.80
N LEU A 217 31.65 1.72 -11.98
CA LEU A 217 32.74 2.67 -12.24
C LEU A 217 34.02 1.93 -12.69
N ALA A 218 34.32 0.78 -12.09
CA ALA A 218 35.46 -0.03 -12.47
C ALA A 218 35.37 -0.62 -13.89
N ALA A 219 34.17 -0.97 -14.36
CA ALA A 219 33.97 -1.50 -15.72
C ALA A 219 33.89 -0.37 -16.75
N ASP A 220 33.15 0.69 -16.43
CA ASP A 220 32.89 1.83 -17.32
C ASP A 220 34.13 2.69 -17.56
N PHE A 221 35.01 2.82 -16.54
CA PHE A 221 36.24 3.61 -16.64
C PHE A 221 37.50 2.77 -16.90
N ALA A 222 37.41 1.45 -17.02
CA ALA A 222 38.58 0.61 -17.31
C ALA A 222 39.26 0.97 -18.65
N GLN A 223 38.48 1.22 -19.69
CA GLN A 223 38.99 1.57 -21.02
C GLN A 223 39.60 2.98 -21.10
N PRO A 224 38.90 4.04 -20.64
CA PRO A 224 39.48 5.37 -20.54
C PRO A 224 40.74 5.41 -19.69
N TYR A 225 40.75 4.71 -18.54
CA TYR A 225 41.91 4.65 -17.66
C TYR A 225 43.12 3.98 -18.31
N ARG A 226 42.92 2.87 -19.04
CA ARG A 226 44.00 2.23 -19.81
C ARG A 226 44.57 3.15 -20.90
N THR A 227 43.70 3.91 -21.56
CA THR A 227 44.10 4.87 -22.60
C THR A 227 44.97 5.98 -22.01
N VAL A 228 44.54 6.58 -20.90
CA VAL A 228 45.31 7.63 -20.19
C VAL A 228 46.65 7.10 -19.68
N GLN A 229 46.69 5.87 -19.15
CA GLN A 229 47.94 5.24 -18.69
C GLN A 229 48.91 4.98 -19.85
N ARG A 230 48.41 4.60 -21.03
CA ARG A 230 49.24 4.44 -22.23
C ARG A 230 49.79 5.78 -22.71
N GLN A 231 48.94 6.80 -22.81
CA GLN A 231 49.35 8.14 -23.22
C GLN A 231 50.40 8.73 -22.26
N LYS A 232 50.22 8.52 -20.95
CA LYS A 232 51.23 8.93 -19.96
C LYS A 232 52.58 8.26 -20.21
N ARG A 233 52.61 6.95 -20.46
CA ARG A 233 53.86 6.23 -20.78
C ARG A 233 54.52 6.73 -22.06
N GLU A 234 53.73 7.05 -23.09
CA GLU A 234 54.25 7.62 -24.34
C GLU A 234 54.86 9.01 -24.10
N VAL A 235 54.22 9.86 -23.30
CA VAL A 235 54.76 11.18 -22.91
C VAL A 235 56.03 11.03 -22.07
N ASP A 236 56.04 10.15 -21.08
CA ASP A 236 57.21 9.91 -20.22
C ASP A 236 58.41 9.43 -21.07
N ALA A 237 58.18 8.50 -22.01
CA ALA A 237 59.23 8.02 -22.93
C ALA A 237 59.74 9.10 -23.88
N LEU A 238 58.88 9.98 -24.40
CA LEU A 238 59.31 11.11 -25.24
C LEU A 238 60.10 12.14 -24.45
N THR A 239 59.74 12.36 -23.18
CA THR A 239 60.44 13.29 -22.27
C THR A 239 61.84 12.76 -21.93
N GLU A 240 62.02 11.45 -21.78
CA GLU A 240 63.33 10.83 -21.59
C GLU A 240 64.24 11.03 -22.82
N ILE A 241 63.69 10.91 -24.04
CA ILE A 241 64.44 11.09 -25.28
C ILE A 241 64.76 12.57 -25.55
N GLU A 242 63.91 13.51 -25.10
CA GLU A 242 64.10 14.95 -25.27
C GLU A 242 65.44 15.42 -24.67
N ALA A 243 65.79 14.92 -23.48
CA ALA A 243 67.05 15.25 -22.81
C ALA A 243 68.28 14.84 -23.65
N ASP A 244 68.25 13.63 -24.23
CA ASP A 244 69.33 13.11 -25.07
C ASP A 244 69.39 13.80 -26.45
N ALA A 245 68.24 14.11 -27.04
CA ALA A 245 68.14 14.81 -28.32
C ALA A 245 68.67 16.25 -28.22
N LEU A 246 68.36 16.97 -27.13
CA LEU A 246 68.90 18.30 -26.85
C LEU A 246 70.42 18.26 -26.67
N LEU A 247 70.94 17.24 -25.97
CA LEU A 247 72.38 17.05 -25.80
C LEU A 247 73.09 16.78 -27.14
N TYR A 248 72.45 16.04 -28.04
CA TYR A 248 72.98 15.74 -29.38
C TYR A 248 72.98 16.97 -30.28
N LEU A 249 71.91 17.77 -30.27
CA LEU A 249 71.82 19.02 -31.04
C LEU A 249 72.84 20.07 -30.56
N GLN A 250 73.09 20.17 -29.25
CA GLN A 250 74.14 21.06 -28.72
C GLN A 250 75.56 20.64 -29.12
N ARG A 251 75.80 19.33 -29.31
CA ARG A 251 77.08 18.81 -29.80
C ARG A 251 77.27 18.97 -31.31
N ALA A 252 76.19 18.92 -32.09
CA ALA A 252 76.22 19.13 -33.53
C ALA A 252 76.32 20.62 -33.95
N ALA A 253 76.10 21.56 -33.01
CA ALA A 253 76.20 23.00 -33.22
C ALA A 253 77.57 23.62 -32.84
N ARG A 254 78.57 22.78 -32.55
CA ARG A 254 79.99 23.16 -32.42
C ARG A 254 80.78 22.68 -33.63
#